data_AF-A0A510PM96-F1
#
_entry.id   AF-A0A510PM96-F1
#
_cell.length_a   1.000
_cell.length_b   1.000
_cell.length_c   1.000
_cell.angle_alpha   90.00
_cell.angle_beta   90.00
_cell.angle_gamma   90.00
#
_symmetry.space_group_name_H-M   'P 1'
#
loop_
_entity.id
_entity.type
_entity.pdbx_description
1 polymer ?
#
loop_
_entity_poly.entity_id
_entity_poly.type
_entity_poly.pdbx_seq_one_letter_code
_entity_poly.pdbx_strand_id
1 'polypeptide(L)'
;MSKVLSFSISDRYLDKLRSLYPELTENLAAKQFLIDQLDAGLDNNLDNNLDDKLRILIEKSLEDSLDAKLDDRLDATEKSISKWILDFDNRIKDIDREIKDRSIAIDHQIKAIEARLDESLDTNLDDGLDDSLDSSLYESYSEIFNDRPDEDLDDSLDNELDDKLDNTLDDKLDNTLDDATIDKKHGQSIEPAIEQWLTLKEILGQRRKDWPKSIEGLRKKAIREGWPRRDRENRKEYQIPVAK
;
A
#
# COMPACT_ATOMS: atom_id res chain seq x y z
N MET A 1 -47.35 98.89 43.46
CA MET A 1 -48.65 99.54 43.70
C MET A 1 -48.45 101.05 43.75
N SER A 2 -48.65 101.76 42.64
CA SER A 2 -48.63 103.23 42.64
C SER A 2 -50.08 103.71 42.57
N LYS A 3 -50.54 104.43 43.60
CA LYS A 3 -51.88 105.01 43.65
C LYS A 3 -51.92 106.19 42.69
N VAL A 4 -52.60 106.04 41.56
CA VAL A 4 -52.94 107.17 40.69
C VAL A 4 -54.05 107.98 41.37
N LEU A 5 -53.68 109.12 41.96
CA LEU A 5 -54.62 110.12 42.45
C LEU A 5 -55.14 110.92 41.24
N SER A 6 -56.27 110.51 40.68
CA SER A 6 -56.97 111.27 39.65
C SER A 6 -57.74 112.43 40.30
N PHE A 7 -57.24 113.65 40.16
CA PHE A 7 -57.99 114.86 40.50
C PHE A 7 -58.88 115.25 39.31
N SER A 8 -60.20 115.15 39.47
CA SER A 8 -61.14 115.70 38.49
C SER A 8 -61.25 117.21 38.70
N ILE A 9 -60.55 117.97 37.86
CA ILE A 9 -60.71 119.44 37.80
C ILE A 9 -62.01 119.70 37.04
N SER A 10 -62.95 120.44 37.65
CA SER A 10 -64.21 120.81 36.98
C SER A 10 -63.93 121.64 35.72
N ASP A 11 -64.59 121.34 34.59
CA ASP A 11 -64.37 122.01 33.29
C ASP A 11 -64.36 123.55 33.39
N ARG A 12 -65.18 124.13 34.29
CA ARG A 12 -65.19 125.58 34.57
C ARG A 12 -63.85 126.14 35.08
N TYR A 13 -63.12 125.36 35.87
CA TYR A 13 -61.80 125.76 36.38
C TYR A 13 -60.72 125.61 35.31
N LEU A 14 -60.84 124.61 34.44
CA LEU A 14 -59.97 124.49 33.26
C LEU A 14 -60.20 125.65 32.28
N ASP A 15 -61.45 126.02 32.03
CA ASP A 15 -61.79 127.18 31.19
C ASP A 15 -61.28 128.50 31.78
N LYS A 16 -61.35 128.65 33.11
CA LYS A 16 -60.82 129.84 33.79
C LYS A 16 -59.30 129.89 33.76
N LEU A 17 -58.61 128.77 33.89
CA LEU A 17 -57.15 128.68 33.72
C LEU A 17 -56.72 128.96 32.28
N ARG A 18 -57.48 128.45 31.29
CA ARG A 18 -57.30 128.75 29.85
C ARG A 18 -57.47 130.23 29.55
N SER A 19 -58.47 130.87 30.17
CA SER A 19 -58.74 132.31 29.98
C SER A 19 -57.72 133.21 30.67
N LEU A 20 -57.17 132.81 31.83
CA LEU A 20 -56.23 133.63 32.60
C LEU A 20 -54.78 133.45 32.17
N TYR A 21 -54.41 132.26 31.69
CA TYR A 21 -53.06 131.92 31.26
C TYR A 21 -53.09 131.17 29.92
N PRO A 22 -53.53 131.82 28.84
CA PRO A 22 -53.63 131.20 27.50
C PRO A 22 -52.27 130.67 27.02
N GLU A 23 -51.19 131.44 27.24
CA GLU A 23 -49.83 131.03 26.86
C GLU A 23 -49.36 129.75 27.58
N LEU A 24 -49.73 129.54 28.85
CA LEU A 24 -49.36 128.34 29.60
C LEU A 24 -50.10 127.10 29.08
N THR A 25 -51.36 127.26 28.67
CA THR A 25 -52.14 126.16 28.06
C THR A 25 -51.61 125.81 26.68
N GLU A 26 -51.30 126.81 25.86
CA GLU A 26 -50.66 126.60 24.55
C GLU A 26 -49.31 125.90 24.70
N ASN A 27 -48.51 126.25 25.72
CA ASN A 27 -47.23 125.59 26.00
C ASN A 27 -47.42 124.11 26.39
N LEU A 28 -48.43 123.79 27.20
CA LEU A 28 -48.73 122.40 27.57
C LEU A 28 -49.22 121.57 26.37
N ALA A 29 -50.10 122.15 25.54
CA ALA A 29 -50.56 121.51 24.31
C ALA A 29 -49.41 121.30 23.31
N ALA A 30 -48.51 122.28 23.18
CA ALA A 30 -47.31 122.18 22.34
C ALA A 30 -46.36 121.08 22.85
N LYS A 31 -46.20 120.93 24.18
CA LYS A 31 -45.42 119.83 24.76
C LYS A 31 -46.03 118.47 24.47
N GLN A 32 -47.36 118.31 24.63
CA GLN A 32 -48.02 117.04 24.32
C GLN A 32 -47.90 116.70 22.84
N PHE A 33 -48.09 117.68 21.95
CA PHE A 33 -47.91 117.50 20.51
C PHE A 33 -46.48 117.06 20.15
N LEU A 34 -45.46 117.64 20.78
CA LEU A 34 -44.07 117.24 20.59
C LEU A 34 -43.79 115.82 21.12
N ILE A 35 -44.41 115.43 22.24
CA ILE A 35 -44.31 114.07 22.78
C ILE A 35 -44.93 113.06 21.82
N ASP A 36 -46.16 113.30 21.36
CA ASP A 36 -46.86 112.39 20.43
C ASP A 36 -46.10 112.26 19.10
N GLN A 37 -45.51 113.35 18.60
CA GLN A 37 -44.64 113.34 17.42
C GLN A 37 -43.35 112.54 17.64
N LEU A 38 -42.72 112.69 18.81
CA LEU A 38 -41.51 111.94 19.17
C LEU A 38 -41.81 110.46 19.36
N ASP A 39 -42.89 110.11 20.05
CA ASP A 39 -43.32 108.73 20.28
C ASP A 39 -43.68 108.06 18.96
N ALA A 40 -44.50 108.69 18.13
CA ALA A 40 -44.83 108.14 16.80
C ALA A 40 -43.60 108.05 15.88
N GLY A 41 -42.65 108.98 16.00
CA GLY A 41 -41.39 108.95 15.26
C GLY A 41 -40.44 107.85 15.73
N LEU A 42 -40.34 107.64 17.05
CA LEU A 42 -39.53 106.59 17.66
C LEU A 42 -40.12 105.21 17.40
N ASP A 43 -41.43 105.02 17.59
CA ASP A 43 -42.12 103.76 17.31
C ASP A 43 -41.95 103.37 15.84
N ASN A 44 -42.23 104.27 14.89
CA ASN A 44 -42.07 103.94 13.47
C ASN A 44 -40.62 103.63 13.06
N ASN A 45 -39.64 104.29 13.69
CA ASN A 45 -38.23 104.08 13.38
C ASN A 45 -37.69 102.79 14.02
N LEU A 46 -38.07 102.52 15.26
CA LEU A 46 -37.68 101.29 15.97
C LEU A 46 -38.41 100.06 15.42
N ASP A 47 -39.72 100.12 15.24
CA ASP A 47 -40.52 98.94 14.87
C ASP A 47 -40.33 98.55 13.41
N ASN A 48 -40.26 99.52 12.49
CA ASN A 48 -40.20 99.18 11.06
C ASN A 48 -38.78 99.33 10.50
N ASN A 49 -38.11 100.46 10.77
CA ASN A 49 -36.82 100.73 10.12
C ASN A 49 -35.68 99.89 10.70
N LEU A 50 -35.61 99.75 12.02
CA LEU A 50 -34.58 98.94 12.66
C LEU A 50 -34.86 97.45 12.46
N ASP A 51 -36.11 97.00 12.56
CA ASP A 51 -36.48 95.60 12.37
C ASP A 51 -36.18 95.13 10.93
N ASP A 52 -36.58 95.89 9.90
CA ASP A 52 -36.25 95.57 8.51
C ASP A 52 -34.73 95.52 8.26
N LYS A 53 -33.98 96.47 8.83
CA LYS A 53 -32.52 96.49 8.69
C LYS A 53 -31.84 95.32 9.38
N LEU A 54 -32.25 94.99 10.60
CA LEU A 54 -31.73 93.85 11.34
C LEU A 54 -32.06 92.55 10.61
N ARG A 55 -33.30 92.41 10.13
CA ARG A 55 -33.74 91.26 9.35
C ARG A 55 -32.89 91.08 8.09
N ILE A 56 -32.73 92.13 7.27
CA ILE A 56 -31.91 92.08 6.05
C ILE A 56 -30.45 91.72 6.37
N LEU A 57 -29.86 92.33 7.41
CA LEU A 57 -28.47 92.05 7.79
C LEU A 57 -28.28 90.60 8.28
N ILE A 58 -29.22 90.10 9.09
CA ILE A 58 -29.19 88.73 9.60
C ILE A 58 -29.40 87.74 8.45
N GLU A 59 -30.42 87.94 7.62
CA GLU A 59 -30.70 87.06 6.47
C GLU A 59 -29.48 86.98 5.55
N LYS A 60 -28.94 88.13 5.14
CA LYS A 60 -27.77 88.16 4.26
C LYS A 60 -26.52 87.55 4.89
N SER A 61 -26.24 87.87 6.15
CA SER A 61 -25.06 87.34 6.83
C SER A 61 -25.15 85.83 7.05
N LEU A 62 -26.35 85.31 7.30
CA LEU A 62 -26.57 83.88 7.45
C LEU A 62 -26.49 83.16 6.11
N GLU A 63 -27.11 83.71 5.06
CA GLU A 63 -27.05 83.19 3.69
C GLU A 63 -25.59 83.10 3.22
N ASP A 64 -24.88 84.23 3.21
CA ASP A 64 -23.48 84.29 2.77
C ASP A 64 -22.57 83.34 3.60
N SER A 65 -22.76 83.27 4.92
CA SER A 65 -21.92 82.42 5.77
C SER A 65 -22.27 80.94 5.67
N LEU A 66 -23.54 80.58 5.49
CA LEU A 66 -23.96 79.19 5.39
C LEU A 66 -23.59 78.62 4.03
N ASP A 67 -23.82 79.38 2.96
CA ASP A 67 -23.48 78.96 1.60
C ASP A 67 -21.98 78.71 1.48
N ALA A 68 -21.14 79.67 1.88
CA ALA A 68 -19.69 79.50 1.83
C ALA A 68 -19.20 78.29 2.65
N LYS A 69 -19.75 78.08 3.86
CA LYS A 69 -19.36 76.94 4.71
C LYS A 69 -19.87 75.61 4.17
N LEU A 70 -21.05 75.58 3.56
CA LEU A 70 -21.61 74.38 2.96
C LEU A 70 -20.81 74.01 1.72
N ASP A 71 -20.49 74.97 0.86
CA ASP A 71 -19.69 74.78 -0.34
C ASP A 71 -18.30 74.25 0.00
N ASP A 72 -17.58 74.89 0.94
CA ASP A 72 -16.25 74.44 1.37
C ASP A 72 -16.30 73.01 1.94
N ARG A 73 -17.33 72.68 2.73
CA ARG A 73 -17.50 71.33 3.30
C ARG A 73 -17.84 70.32 2.23
N LEU A 74 -18.71 70.66 1.29
CA LEU A 74 -19.10 69.80 0.18
C LEU A 74 -17.89 69.50 -0.71
N ASP A 75 -17.12 70.52 -1.11
CA ASP A 75 -15.90 70.37 -1.90
C ASP A 75 -14.85 69.49 -1.18
N ALA A 76 -14.64 69.71 0.13
CA ALA A 76 -13.74 68.87 0.92
C ALA A 76 -14.22 67.40 1.00
N THR A 77 -15.52 67.18 1.14
CA THR A 77 -16.09 65.82 1.13
C THR A 77 -15.99 65.17 -0.24
N GLU A 78 -16.26 65.90 -1.32
CA GLU A 78 -16.16 65.43 -2.70
C GLU A 78 -14.72 65.01 -3.03
N LYS A 79 -13.73 65.83 -2.66
CA LYS A 79 -12.31 65.51 -2.82
C LYS A 79 -11.92 64.25 -2.05
N SER A 80 -12.42 64.10 -0.82
CA SER A 80 -12.14 62.92 0.02
C SER A 80 -12.75 61.65 -0.56
N ILE A 81 -14.01 61.73 -1.02
CA ILE A 81 -14.71 60.60 -1.67
C ILE A 81 -14.00 60.23 -2.97
N SER A 82 -13.64 61.20 -3.80
CA SER A 82 -12.92 60.97 -5.06
C SER A 82 -11.58 60.27 -4.83
N LYS A 83 -10.85 60.66 -3.79
CA LYS A 83 -9.60 60.00 -3.40
C LYS A 83 -9.84 58.54 -2.99
N TRP A 84 -10.85 58.27 -2.17
CA TRP A 84 -11.19 56.90 -1.79
C TRP A 84 -11.62 56.05 -2.98
N ILE A 85 -12.42 56.60 -3.91
CA ILE A 85 -12.81 55.90 -5.13
C ILE A 85 -11.57 55.49 -5.95
N LEU A 86 -10.60 56.39 -6.10
CA LEU A 86 -9.36 56.11 -6.82
C LEU A 86 -8.51 55.05 -6.12
N ASP A 87 -8.40 55.11 -4.78
CA ASP A 87 -7.69 54.10 -3.99
C ASP A 87 -8.38 52.72 -4.09
N PHE A 88 -9.72 52.69 -4.07
CA PHE A 88 -10.48 51.46 -4.27
C PHE A 88 -10.31 50.88 -5.66
N ASP A 89 -10.33 51.71 -6.71
CA ASP A 89 -10.12 51.26 -8.10
C ASP A 89 -8.73 50.64 -8.28
N ASN A 90 -7.69 51.25 -7.72
CA ASN A 90 -6.35 50.69 -7.73
C ASN A 90 -6.29 49.34 -7.01
N ARG A 91 -6.93 49.24 -5.85
CA ARG A 91 -6.99 47.99 -5.07
C ARG A 91 -7.74 46.89 -5.80
N ILE A 92 -8.81 47.22 -6.54
CA ILE A 92 -9.52 46.27 -7.40
C ILE A 92 -8.62 45.77 -8.53
N LYS A 93 -7.86 46.67 -9.18
CA LYS A 93 -6.90 46.29 -10.24
C LYS A 93 -5.79 45.38 -9.72
N ASP A 94 -5.32 45.60 -8.50
CA ASP A 94 -4.30 44.74 -7.89
C ASP A 94 -4.86 43.35 -7.56
N ILE A 95 -6.08 43.28 -7.04
CA ILE A 95 -6.79 42.01 -6.82
C ILE A 95 -6.99 41.25 -8.13
N ASP A 96 -7.39 41.93 -9.20
CA ASP A 96 -7.58 41.32 -10.53
C ASP A 96 -6.27 40.70 -11.06
N ARG A 97 -5.16 41.43 -10.93
CA ARG A 97 -3.83 40.92 -11.28
C ARG A 97 -3.46 39.70 -10.43
N GLU A 98 -3.65 39.76 -9.12
CA GLU A 98 -3.33 38.65 -8.22
C GLU A 98 -4.16 37.39 -8.54
N ILE A 99 -5.44 37.55 -8.82
CA ILE A 99 -6.32 36.44 -9.23
C ILE A 99 -5.82 35.81 -10.52
N LYS A 100 -5.43 36.62 -11.51
CA LYS A 100 -4.88 36.14 -12.78
C LYS A 100 -3.59 35.35 -12.57
N ASP A 101 -2.67 35.87 -11.76
CA ASP A 101 -1.39 35.21 -11.47
C ASP A 101 -1.62 33.87 -10.73
N ARG A 102 -2.55 33.85 -9.77
CA ARG A 102 -2.96 32.62 -9.07
C ARG A 102 -3.59 31.60 -10.02
N SER A 103 -4.41 32.03 -10.97
CA SER A 103 -5.00 31.15 -11.98
C SER A 103 -3.91 30.47 -12.81
N ILE A 104 -2.92 31.23 -13.29
CA ILE A 104 -1.79 30.69 -14.06
C ILE A 104 -0.98 29.70 -13.23
N ALA A 105 -0.75 30.01 -11.94
CA ALA A 105 -0.04 29.13 -11.04
C ALA A 105 -0.78 27.80 -10.82
N ILE A 106 -2.11 27.84 -10.65
CA ILE A 106 -2.96 26.66 -10.53
C ILE A 106 -2.89 25.81 -11.81
N ASP A 107 -2.99 26.42 -12.99
CA ASP A 107 -2.88 25.71 -14.27
C ASP A 107 -1.52 24.99 -14.40
N HIS A 108 -0.43 25.63 -13.99
CA HIS A 108 0.89 24.98 -13.96
C HIS A 108 0.95 23.82 -12.95
N GLN A 109 0.34 23.96 -11.77
CA GLN A 109 0.28 22.87 -10.80
C GLN A 109 -0.53 21.69 -11.32
N ILE A 110 -1.66 21.94 -11.99
CA ILE A 110 -2.48 20.89 -12.61
C ILE A 110 -1.64 20.13 -13.65
N LYS A 111 -0.98 20.85 -14.58
CA LYS A 111 -0.11 20.22 -15.58
C LYS A 111 1.02 19.40 -14.97
N ALA A 112 1.61 19.88 -13.87
CA ALA A 112 2.66 19.14 -13.18
C ALA A 112 2.12 17.86 -12.50
N ILE A 113 0.90 17.90 -11.97
CA ILE A 113 0.23 16.72 -11.41
C ILE A 113 -0.12 15.73 -12.53
N GLU A 114 -0.67 16.22 -13.66
CA GLU A 114 -0.97 15.39 -14.83
C GLU A 114 0.29 14.67 -15.32
N ALA A 115 1.39 15.39 -15.52
CA ALA A 115 2.66 14.78 -15.97
C ALA A 115 3.19 13.74 -14.99
N ARG A 116 3.09 13.99 -13.68
CA ARG A 116 3.52 13.02 -12.65
C ARG A 116 2.62 11.80 -12.58
N LEU A 117 1.32 11.97 -12.79
CA LEU A 117 0.38 10.85 -12.85
C LEU A 117 0.64 10.01 -14.09
N ASP A 118 0.87 10.64 -15.23
CA ASP A 118 1.17 9.98 -16.50
C ASP A 118 2.46 9.17 -16.36
N GLU A 119 3.56 9.80 -15.93
CA GLU A 119 4.85 9.11 -15.69
C GLU A 119 4.71 7.98 -14.67
N SER A 120 4.03 8.24 -13.53
CA SER A 120 3.85 7.22 -12.50
C SER A 120 2.98 6.06 -12.97
N LEU A 121 1.96 6.30 -13.79
CA LEU A 121 1.11 5.22 -14.30
C LEU A 121 1.87 4.42 -15.34
N ASP A 122 2.52 5.09 -16.29
CA ASP A 122 3.29 4.46 -17.37
C ASP A 122 4.40 3.58 -16.78
N THR A 123 5.27 4.14 -15.93
CA THR A 123 6.41 3.38 -15.40
C THR A 123 5.99 2.28 -14.42
N ASN A 124 5.04 2.54 -13.51
CA ASN A 124 4.69 1.52 -12.52
C ASN A 124 3.79 0.43 -13.10
N LEU A 125 2.95 0.73 -14.09
CA LEU A 125 2.18 -0.31 -14.76
C LEU A 125 3.07 -1.11 -15.71
N ASP A 126 3.86 -0.46 -16.57
CA ASP A 126 4.69 -1.19 -17.53
C ASP A 126 5.75 -2.00 -16.81
N ASP A 127 6.64 -1.36 -16.04
CA ASP A 127 7.75 -2.09 -15.40
C ASP A 127 7.22 -3.11 -14.37
N GLY A 128 6.22 -2.71 -13.58
CA GLY A 128 5.68 -3.56 -12.52
C GLY A 128 4.89 -4.77 -13.04
N LEU A 129 4.11 -4.60 -14.10
CA LEU A 129 3.39 -5.72 -14.71
C LEU A 129 4.33 -6.59 -15.53
N ASP A 130 5.26 -6.02 -16.29
CA ASP A 130 6.21 -6.77 -17.12
C ASP A 130 7.09 -7.66 -16.24
N ASP A 131 7.76 -7.09 -15.23
CA ASP A 131 8.62 -7.87 -14.31
C ASP A 131 7.85 -8.96 -13.57
N SER A 132 6.63 -8.65 -13.10
CA SER A 132 5.82 -9.62 -12.35
C SER A 132 5.26 -10.72 -13.24
N LEU A 133 4.82 -10.39 -14.46
CA LEU A 133 4.30 -11.36 -15.40
C LEU A 133 5.42 -12.24 -15.93
N ASP A 134 6.54 -11.66 -16.35
CA ASP A 134 7.69 -12.42 -16.85
C ASP A 134 8.25 -13.36 -15.80
N SER A 135 8.44 -12.88 -14.56
CA SER A 135 8.95 -13.73 -13.48
C SER A 135 7.99 -14.88 -13.17
N SER A 136 6.69 -14.58 -13.03
CA SER A 136 5.69 -15.60 -12.72
C SER A 136 5.49 -16.60 -13.86
N LEU A 137 5.52 -16.14 -15.11
CA LEU A 137 5.46 -17.01 -16.27
C LEU A 137 6.71 -17.88 -16.35
N TYR A 138 7.89 -17.31 -16.25
CA TYR A 138 9.15 -18.04 -16.33
C TYR A 138 9.25 -19.14 -15.26
N GLU A 139 8.90 -18.81 -14.02
CA GLU A 139 8.91 -19.76 -12.90
C GLU A 139 7.89 -20.89 -13.13
N SER A 140 6.65 -20.55 -13.51
CA SER A 140 5.62 -21.56 -13.81
C SER A 140 5.98 -22.44 -15.01
N TYR A 141 6.53 -21.87 -16.08
CA TYR A 141 6.95 -22.64 -17.25
C TYR A 141 8.13 -23.56 -16.91
N SER A 142 9.10 -23.09 -16.12
CA SER A 142 10.24 -23.91 -15.71
C SER A 142 9.79 -25.10 -14.85
N GLU A 143 8.90 -24.86 -13.89
CA GLU A 143 8.38 -25.93 -13.03
C GLU A 143 7.60 -26.99 -13.84
N ILE A 144 6.78 -26.56 -14.81
CA ILE A 144 5.92 -27.47 -15.59
C ILE A 144 6.71 -28.24 -16.65
N PHE A 145 7.65 -27.60 -17.34
CA PHE A 145 8.26 -28.15 -18.55
C PHE A 145 9.71 -28.59 -18.39
N ASN A 146 10.40 -28.15 -17.34
CA ASN A 146 11.76 -28.60 -17.04
C ASN A 146 11.76 -29.49 -15.81
N ASP A 147 11.35 -28.95 -14.65
CA ASP A 147 11.59 -29.63 -13.37
C ASP A 147 10.74 -30.90 -13.24
N ARG A 148 9.42 -30.83 -13.50
CA ARG A 148 8.54 -32.01 -13.42
C ARG A 148 8.90 -33.12 -14.40
N PRO A 149 9.14 -32.86 -15.69
CA PRO A 149 9.52 -33.93 -16.60
C PRO A 149 10.88 -34.54 -16.27
N ASP A 150 11.82 -33.77 -15.72
CA ASP A 150 13.12 -34.29 -15.29
C ASP A 150 12.95 -35.22 -14.09
N GLU A 151 12.22 -34.80 -13.05
CA GLU A 151 11.85 -35.66 -11.91
C GLU A 151 11.09 -36.92 -12.36
N ASP A 152 10.04 -36.76 -13.18
CA ASP A 152 9.21 -37.88 -13.64
C ASP A 152 10.03 -38.88 -14.49
N LEU A 153 10.97 -38.40 -15.31
CA LEU A 153 11.83 -39.25 -16.13
C LEU A 153 12.90 -39.94 -15.30
N ASP A 154 13.53 -39.25 -14.36
CA ASP A 154 14.55 -39.81 -13.48
C ASP A 154 13.92 -40.92 -12.60
N ASP A 155 12.79 -40.62 -11.94
CA ASP A 155 12.05 -41.59 -11.13
C ASP A 155 11.56 -42.78 -11.97
N SER A 156 11.02 -42.52 -13.16
CA SER A 156 10.53 -43.60 -14.03
C SER A 156 11.67 -44.47 -14.55
N LEU A 157 12.82 -43.90 -14.90
CA LEU A 157 13.97 -44.64 -15.39
C LEU A 157 14.65 -45.43 -14.29
N ASP A 158 14.87 -44.84 -13.11
CA ASP A 158 15.47 -45.54 -11.98
C ASP A 158 14.62 -46.73 -11.55
N ASN A 159 13.31 -46.52 -11.35
CA ASN A 159 12.41 -47.61 -10.96
C ASN A 159 12.32 -48.70 -12.04
N GLU A 160 12.18 -48.32 -13.32
CA GLU A 160 12.06 -49.31 -14.39
C GLU A 160 13.37 -50.08 -14.64
N LEU A 161 14.52 -49.42 -14.47
CA LEU A 161 15.83 -50.06 -14.57
C LEU A 161 16.09 -50.98 -13.38
N ASP A 162 15.87 -50.53 -12.15
CA ASP A 162 16.06 -51.36 -10.95
C ASP A 162 15.13 -52.57 -11.00
N ASP A 163 13.83 -52.37 -11.24
CA ASP A 163 12.86 -53.48 -11.31
C ASP A 163 13.23 -54.46 -12.41
N LYS A 164 13.59 -53.99 -13.61
CA LYS A 164 13.98 -54.91 -14.68
C LYS A 164 15.30 -55.60 -14.37
N LEU A 165 16.30 -54.89 -13.88
CA LEU A 165 17.62 -55.47 -13.65
C LEU A 165 17.54 -56.52 -12.54
N ASP A 166 16.86 -56.22 -11.44
CA ASP A 166 16.69 -57.11 -10.29
C ASP A 166 15.92 -58.37 -10.70
N ASN A 167 14.72 -58.22 -11.28
CA ASN A 167 13.92 -59.36 -11.72
C ASN A 167 14.63 -60.21 -12.79
N THR A 168 15.28 -59.58 -13.77
CA THR A 168 15.94 -60.33 -14.86
C THR A 168 17.21 -61.03 -14.38
N LEU A 169 17.95 -60.44 -13.43
CA LEU A 169 19.13 -61.07 -12.85
C LEU A 169 18.74 -62.21 -11.93
N ASP A 170 17.78 -62.01 -11.03
CA ASP A 170 17.30 -63.05 -10.13
C ASP A 170 16.72 -64.24 -10.91
N ASP A 171 15.83 -64.00 -11.88
CA ASP A 171 15.25 -65.07 -12.70
C ASP A 171 16.31 -65.84 -13.47
N LYS A 172 17.31 -65.15 -14.06
CA LYS A 172 18.37 -65.84 -14.81
C LYS A 172 19.32 -66.61 -13.90
N LEU A 173 19.66 -66.05 -12.73
CA LEU A 173 20.57 -66.69 -11.80
C LEU A 173 19.92 -67.95 -11.21
N ASP A 174 18.64 -67.87 -10.80
CA ASP A 174 17.90 -68.99 -10.24
C ASP A 174 17.74 -70.13 -11.26
N ASN A 175 17.31 -69.80 -12.48
CA ASN A 175 17.17 -70.79 -13.55
C ASN A 175 18.50 -71.45 -13.95
N THR A 176 19.61 -70.70 -13.97
CA THR A 176 20.92 -71.28 -14.33
C THR A 176 21.54 -72.10 -13.20
N LEU A 177 21.29 -71.74 -11.93
CA LEU A 177 21.72 -72.53 -10.79
C LEU A 177 20.91 -73.84 -10.67
N ASP A 178 19.62 -73.82 -10.97
CA ASP A 178 18.78 -75.02 -10.93
C ASP A 178 19.17 -76.02 -12.04
N ASP A 179 19.44 -75.54 -13.26
CA ASP A 179 19.85 -76.40 -14.40
C ASP A 179 21.29 -76.96 -14.25
N ALA A 180 22.17 -76.26 -13.53
CA ALA A 180 23.58 -76.66 -13.41
C ALA A 180 23.85 -77.75 -12.35
N THR A 181 23.01 -77.92 -11.34
CA THR A 181 23.55 -78.44 -10.05
C THR A 181 23.16 -79.86 -9.65
N ILE A 182 22.09 -80.51 -10.12
CA ILE A 182 21.64 -81.74 -9.43
C ILE A 182 21.53 -83.02 -10.27
N ASP A 183 21.12 -82.99 -11.54
CA ASP A 183 20.65 -84.26 -12.14
C ASP A 183 21.69 -85.07 -12.96
N LYS A 184 22.83 -84.49 -13.35
CA LYS A 184 23.75 -85.17 -14.30
C LYS A 184 24.98 -85.87 -13.73
N LYS A 185 25.36 -85.68 -12.46
CA LYS A 185 26.68 -86.14 -11.97
C LYS A 185 26.70 -87.29 -10.96
N HIS A 186 25.57 -87.77 -10.45
CA HIS A 186 25.57 -88.79 -9.38
C HIS A 186 25.29 -90.24 -9.83
N GLY A 187 25.11 -90.50 -11.12
CA GLY A 187 24.64 -91.82 -11.60
C GLY A 187 25.70 -92.89 -11.93
N GLN A 188 26.99 -92.58 -12.01
CA GLN A 188 27.98 -93.56 -12.49
C GLN A 188 29.32 -93.55 -11.73
N SER A 189 29.69 -94.77 -11.30
CA SER A 189 31.06 -95.28 -11.16
C SER A 189 31.67 -95.26 -9.73
N ILE A 190 31.86 -96.46 -9.15
CA ILE A 190 33.17 -97.13 -8.92
C ILE A 190 33.06 -98.25 -7.85
N GLU A 191 33.40 -99.50 -8.21
CA GLU A 191 33.89 -100.59 -7.33
C GLU A 191 35.28 -101.04 -7.84
N PRO A 192 36.21 -101.50 -6.97
CA PRO A 192 37.06 -102.62 -7.39
C PRO A 192 37.34 -103.69 -6.30
N ALA A 193 37.64 -104.90 -6.81
CA ALA A 193 37.87 -106.17 -6.10
C ALA A 193 39.28 -106.37 -5.51
N ILE A 194 39.42 -107.18 -4.44
CA ILE A 194 40.66 -107.40 -3.65
C ILE A 194 41.14 -108.88 -3.75
N GLU A 195 42.44 -109.08 -4.00
CA GLU A 195 43.14 -110.38 -4.11
C GLU A 195 43.52 -110.99 -2.73
N GLN A 196 43.21 -112.27 -2.44
CA GLN A 196 43.34 -112.89 -1.10
C GLN A 196 44.27 -114.14 -1.06
N TRP A 197 45.12 -114.26 -0.02
CA TRP A 197 46.01 -115.41 0.26
C TRP A 197 45.41 -116.36 1.29
N LEU A 198 45.43 -117.68 1.04
CA LEU A 198 44.74 -118.67 1.89
C LEU A 198 45.60 -119.92 2.16
N THR A 199 45.40 -120.58 3.30
CA THR A 199 46.02 -121.87 3.61
C THR A 199 45.30 -123.03 2.93
N LEU A 200 45.98 -124.18 2.72
CA LEU A 200 45.35 -125.36 2.11
C LEU A 200 44.12 -125.87 2.89
N LYS A 201 44.07 -125.64 4.20
CA LYS A 201 42.94 -126.01 5.05
C LYS A 201 41.73 -125.10 4.80
N GLU A 202 41.95 -123.79 4.67
CA GLU A 202 40.90 -122.81 4.32
C GLU A 202 40.38 -123.07 2.90
N ILE A 203 41.29 -123.35 1.97
CA ILE A 203 40.96 -123.71 0.59
C ILE A 203 40.10 -124.98 0.55
N LEU A 204 40.45 -126.02 1.31
CA LEU A 204 39.66 -127.24 1.40
C LEU A 204 38.27 -126.96 1.98
N GLY A 205 38.18 -126.01 2.93
CA GLY A 205 36.93 -125.54 3.53
C GLY A 205 35.96 -124.90 2.53
N GLN A 206 36.45 -124.32 1.43
CA GLN A 206 35.60 -123.71 0.40
C GLN A 206 34.80 -124.72 -0.45
N ARG A 207 35.07 -126.04 -0.32
CA ARG A 207 34.32 -127.12 -0.99
C ARG A 207 34.05 -126.88 -2.48
N ARG A 208 35.04 -126.38 -3.24
CA ARG A 208 34.93 -126.20 -4.69
C ARG A 208 34.73 -127.56 -5.37
N LYS A 209 33.76 -127.64 -6.28
CA LYS A 209 33.26 -128.89 -6.87
C LYS A 209 34.34 -129.72 -7.56
N ASP A 210 35.30 -129.06 -8.24
CA ASP A 210 36.33 -129.71 -9.06
C ASP A 210 37.73 -129.74 -8.40
N TRP A 211 37.77 -129.60 -7.07
CA TRP A 211 39.02 -129.55 -6.31
C TRP A 211 39.19 -130.82 -5.46
N PRO A 212 40.44 -131.28 -5.24
CA PRO A 212 40.70 -132.46 -4.42
C PRO A 212 40.12 -132.31 -3.01
N LYS A 213 39.41 -133.32 -2.54
CA LYS A 213 38.73 -133.31 -1.22
C LYS A 213 39.65 -133.66 -0.03
N SER A 214 40.96 -133.66 -0.24
CA SER A 214 41.96 -133.88 0.80
C SER A 214 43.08 -132.84 0.71
N ILE A 215 43.68 -132.49 1.86
CA ILE A 215 44.78 -131.52 1.92
C ILE A 215 45.95 -131.95 1.04
N GLU A 216 46.29 -133.24 1.03
CA GLU A 216 47.38 -133.79 0.22
C GLU A 216 47.06 -133.74 -1.28
N GLY A 217 45.78 -133.92 -1.65
CA GLY A 217 45.32 -133.74 -3.02
C GLY A 217 45.45 -132.28 -3.49
N LEU A 218 45.04 -131.32 -2.65
CA LEU A 218 45.18 -129.89 -2.93
C LEU A 218 46.64 -129.47 -3.02
N ARG A 219 47.51 -130.02 -2.16
CA ARG A 219 48.94 -129.77 -2.20
C ARG A 219 49.55 -130.23 -3.52
N LYS A 220 49.18 -131.42 -4.00
CA LYS A 220 49.60 -131.93 -5.32
C LYS A 220 49.06 -131.08 -6.47
N LYS A 221 47.81 -130.59 -6.37
CA LYS A 221 47.22 -129.69 -7.38
C LYS A 221 47.95 -128.33 -7.41
N ALA A 222 48.17 -127.72 -6.25
CA ALA A 222 48.90 -126.45 -6.14
C ALA A 222 50.33 -126.54 -6.68
N ILE A 223 51.02 -127.67 -6.46
CA ILE A 223 52.35 -127.92 -7.04
C ILE A 223 52.26 -128.13 -8.56
N ARG A 224 51.27 -128.90 -9.03
CA ARG A 224 51.06 -129.15 -10.48
C ARG A 224 50.73 -127.87 -11.26
N GLU A 225 49.92 -127.00 -10.67
CA GLU A 225 49.50 -125.73 -11.27
C GLU A 225 50.41 -124.56 -10.91
N GLY A 226 51.49 -124.80 -10.15
CA GLY A 226 52.49 -123.78 -9.82
C GLY A 226 51.96 -122.60 -9.01
N TRP A 227 51.02 -122.82 -8.08
CA TRP A 227 50.43 -121.72 -7.30
C TRP A 227 51.48 -120.97 -6.48
N PRO A 228 51.44 -119.63 -6.42
CA PRO A 228 52.33 -118.85 -5.58
C PRO A 228 52.23 -119.31 -4.12
N ARG A 229 53.34 -119.81 -3.57
CA ARG A 229 53.41 -120.27 -2.18
C ARG A 229 54.19 -119.27 -1.36
N ARG A 230 53.59 -118.83 -0.25
CA ARG A 230 54.26 -118.04 0.79
C ARG A 230 54.44 -118.91 2.02
N ASP A 231 55.70 -119.18 2.36
CA ASP A 231 56.05 -119.87 3.60
C ASP A 231 56.17 -118.81 4.71
N ARG A 232 55.32 -118.90 5.74
CA ARG A 232 55.46 -118.16 7.00
C ARG A 232 55.92 -119.12 8.09
N GLU A 233 56.52 -118.56 9.13
CA GLU A 233 57.20 -119.26 10.24
C GLU A 233 56.41 -120.47 10.79
N ASN A 234 55.07 -120.40 10.80
CA ASN A 234 54.19 -121.47 11.33
C ASN A 234 53.11 -121.99 10.36
N ARG A 235 53.07 -121.52 9.10
CA ARG A 235 52.06 -122.00 8.11
C ARG A 235 52.44 -121.69 6.66
N LYS A 236 51.94 -122.52 5.75
CA LYS A 236 52.11 -122.34 4.29
C LYS A 236 50.81 -121.84 3.67
N GLU A 237 50.87 -120.65 3.08
CA GLU A 237 49.77 -119.99 2.38
C GLU A 237 49.98 -120.10 0.87
N TYR A 238 48.89 -120.22 0.13
CA TYR A 238 48.84 -120.32 -1.31
C TYR A 238 47.87 -119.27 -1.86
N GLN A 239 48.28 -118.55 -2.90
CA GLN A 239 47.37 -117.68 -3.65
C GLN A 239 46.63 -118.52 -4.68
N ILE A 240 45.30 -118.40 -4.73
CA ILE A 240 44.52 -119.05 -5.79
C ILE A 240 44.70 -118.21 -7.05
N PRO A 241 45.36 -118.71 -8.11
CA PRO A 241 45.41 -117.98 -9.37
C PRO A 241 43.98 -117.83 -9.87
N VAL A 242 43.52 -116.59 -10.07
CA VAL A 242 42.29 -116.35 -10.83
C VAL A 242 42.57 -116.91 -12.22
N ALA A 243 41.79 -117.91 -12.63
CA ALA A 243 41.91 -118.44 -13.98
C ALA A 243 41.79 -117.27 -14.96
N LYS A 244 42.79 -117.12 -15.84
CA LYS A 244 42.66 -116.24 -17.01
C LYS A 244 41.54 -116.76 -17.90
#